data_AF-A0A2N6BXY5-F1
#
_entry.id   AF-A0A2N6BXY5-F1
#
_cell.length_a   1.000
_cell.length_b   1.000
_cell.length_c   1.000
_cell.angle_alpha   90.00
_cell.angle_beta   90.00
_cell.angle_gamma   90.00
#
_symmetry.space_group_name_H-M   'P 1'
#
loop_
_entity.id
_entity.type
_entity.pdbx_description
1 polymer ?
#
loop_
_entity_poly.entity_id
_entity_poly.type
_entity_poly.pdbx_seq_one_letter_code
_entity_poly.pdbx_strand_id
1 'polypeptide(L)'
;MAIVKNQKGFTLIEIIIALFVFTVGILALNKMQIVAIRGNANANSLTGASTWAASQVENLLALDYGDALLTDGNDDGVAGLDANTEADADGFVDSPDGNFKILWNVAADEPFRNIKTVRVIATRNYFGLQKQVTYDYYKVNTF
;
A
#
# COMPACT_ATOMS: atom_id res chain seq x y z
N MET A 1 -13.27 58.14 38.75
CA MET A 1 -14.58 57.84 38.13
C MET A 1 -14.30 57.13 36.82
N ALA A 2 -14.48 55.81 36.75
CA ALA A 2 -14.17 55.02 35.56
C ALA A 2 -15.38 55.05 34.59
N ILE A 3 -15.16 55.48 33.35
CA ILE A 3 -16.19 55.48 32.31
C ILE A 3 -16.41 54.03 31.89
N VAL A 4 -17.55 53.46 32.28
CA VAL A 4 -17.98 52.15 31.76
C VAL A 4 -18.39 52.36 30.30
N LYS A 5 -17.58 51.84 29.37
CA LYS A 5 -17.90 51.85 27.94
C LYS A 5 -19.20 51.05 27.72
N ASN A 6 -20.16 51.69 27.05
CA ASN A 6 -21.44 51.12 26.66
C ASN A 6 -21.21 49.85 25.80
N GLN A 7 -21.43 48.66 26.38
CA GLN A 7 -21.31 47.40 25.66
C GLN A 7 -22.58 47.16 24.85
N LYS A 8 -22.61 47.72 23.63
CA LYS A 8 -23.65 47.37 22.65
C LYS A 8 -23.46 45.89 22.28
N GLY A 9 -24.44 45.06 22.64
CA GLY A 9 -24.49 43.65 22.22
C GLY A 9 -24.65 43.52 20.71
N PHE A 10 -24.39 42.33 20.18
CA PHE A 10 -24.52 42.02 18.75
C PHE A 10 -25.97 42.11 18.27
N THR A 11 -26.17 42.63 17.07
CA THR A 11 -27.47 42.57 16.40
C THR A 11 -27.73 41.20 15.79
N LEU A 12 -28.99 40.83 15.62
CA LEU A 12 -29.37 39.55 15.00
C LEU A 12 -28.81 39.42 13.57
N ILE A 13 -28.77 40.52 12.82
CA ILE A 13 -28.24 40.54 11.46
C ILE A 13 -26.73 40.27 11.42
N GLU A 14 -25.96 40.80 12.39
CA GLU A 14 -24.53 40.51 12.51
C GLU A 14 -24.26 39.03 12.80
N ILE A 15 -25.06 38.41 13.67
CA ILE A 15 -24.96 36.97 13.97
C ILE A 15 -25.23 36.13 12.71
N ILE A 16 -26.27 36.48 11.93
CA ILE A 16 -26.63 35.75 10.71
C ILE A 16 -25.52 35.88 9.65
N ILE A 17 -24.96 37.08 9.46
CA ILE A 17 -23.85 37.31 8.53
C ILE A 17 -22.60 36.55 9.00
N ALA A 18 -22.30 36.56 10.30
CA ALA A 18 -21.17 35.81 10.85
C ALA A 18 -21.32 34.30 10.65
N LEU A 19 -22.51 33.74 10.91
CA LEU A 19 -22.81 32.32 10.69
C LEU A 19 -22.76 31.94 9.20
N PHE A 20 -23.21 32.84 8.32
CA PHE A 20 -23.10 32.63 6.87
C PHE A 20 -21.64 32.50 6.43
N VAL A 21 -20.80 33.48 6.78
CA VAL A 21 -19.36 33.46 6.46
C VAL A 21 -18.67 32.24 7.08
N PHE A 22 -19.01 31.89 8.32
CA PHE A 22 -18.49 30.72 9.01
C PHE A 22 -18.84 29.41 8.30
N THR A 23 -20.09 29.27 7.85
CA THR A 23 -20.56 28.08 7.13
C THR A 23 -19.84 27.92 5.80
N VAL A 24 -19.66 29.01 5.04
CA VAL A 24 -18.87 29.00 3.80
C VAL A 24 -17.42 28.57 4.07
N GLY A 25 -16.83 29.04 5.18
CA GLY A 25 -15.49 28.63 5.62
C GLY A 25 -15.37 27.13 5.89
N ILE A 26 -16.33 26.53 6.62
CA ILE A 26 -16.30 25.09 6.93
C ILE A 26 -16.46 24.24 5.66
N LEU A 27 -17.31 24.65 4.73
CA LEU A 27 -17.49 23.93 3.47
C LEU A 27 -16.21 23.94 2.62
N ALA A 28 -15.44 25.04 2.65
CA ALA A 28 -14.13 25.10 2.00
C ALA A 28 -13.13 24.09 2.61
N LEU A 29 -13.16 23.89 3.93
CA LEU A 29 -12.29 22.93 4.63
C LEU A 29 -12.64 21.47 4.35
N ASN A 30 -13.88 21.17 3.98
CA ASN A 30 -14.33 19.81 3.69
C ASN A 30 -13.47 19.13 2.61
N LYS A 31 -13.09 19.89 1.55
CA LYS A 31 -12.21 19.37 0.49
C LYS A 31 -10.84 18.96 1.04
N MET A 32 -10.26 19.72 1.97
CA MET A 32 -8.98 19.39 2.61
C MET A 32 -9.10 18.11 3.45
N GLN A 33 -10.18 17.96 4.21
CA GLN A 33 -10.41 16.77 5.04
C GLN A 33 -10.48 15.49 4.19
N ILE A 34 -11.19 15.53 3.06
CA ILE A 34 -11.28 14.39 2.14
C ILE A 34 -9.89 14.01 1.60
N VAL A 35 -9.09 15.00 1.20
CA VAL A 35 -7.73 14.76 0.69
C VAL A 35 -6.84 14.16 1.78
N ALA A 36 -6.90 14.67 3.01
CA ALA A 36 -6.13 14.15 4.14
C ALA A 36 -6.52 12.70 4.47
N ILE A 37 -7.81 12.37 4.50
CA ILE A 37 -8.30 11.00 4.74
C ILE A 37 -7.79 10.04 3.66
N ARG A 38 -7.91 10.44 2.38
CA ARG A 38 -7.43 9.61 1.26
C ARG A 38 -5.91 9.44 1.29
N GLY A 39 -5.17 10.49 1.61
CA GLY A 39 -3.71 10.45 1.77
C GLY A 39 -3.30 9.49 2.87
N ASN A 40 -3.93 9.58 4.05
CA ASN A 40 -3.65 8.69 5.18
C ASN A 40 -4.04 7.24 4.89
N ALA A 41 -5.18 7.00 4.24
CA ALA A 41 -5.59 5.66 3.85
C ALA A 41 -4.61 5.02 2.85
N ASN A 42 -4.09 5.81 1.91
CA ASN A 42 -3.07 5.37 0.96
C ASN A 42 -1.73 5.09 1.65
N ALA A 43 -1.29 5.97 2.56
CA ALA A 43 -0.06 5.75 3.32
C ALA A 43 -0.16 4.48 4.19
N ASN A 44 -1.27 4.30 4.92
CA ASN A 44 -1.50 3.10 5.73
C ASN A 44 -1.49 1.84 4.87
N SER A 45 -2.11 1.91 3.68
CA SER A 45 -2.08 0.82 2.70
C SER A 45 -0.67 0.45 2.25
N LEU A 46 0.14 1.45 1.91
CA LEU A 46 1.49 1.25 1.40
C LEU A 46 2.38 0.64 2.48
N THR A 47 2.27 1.14 3.72
CA THR A 47 2.96 0.57 4.87
C THR A 47 2.54 -0.88 5.10
N GLY A 48 1.24 -1.17 5.09
CA GLY A 48 0.73 -2.53 5.24
C GLY A 48 1.27 -3.48 4.16
N ALA A 49 1.16 -3.10 2.89
CA ALA A 49 1.68 -3.89 1.77
C ALA A 49 3.18 -4.15 1.89
N SER A 50 3.96 -3.14 2.29
CA SER A 50 5.41 -3.25 2.45
C SER A 50 5.79 -4.19 3.58
N THR A 51 5.12 -4.09 4.74
CA THR A 51 5.36 -4.99 5.88
C THR A 51 5.04 -6.43 5.52
N TRP A 52 3.90 -6.67 4.88
CA TRP A 52 3.49 -8.02 4.47
C TRP A 52 4.43 -8.62 3.41
N ALA A 53 4.81 -7.82 2.40
CA ALA A 53 5.77 -8.26 1.39
C ALA A 53 7.12 -8.60 2.02
N ALA A 54 7.63 -7.76 2.93
CA ALA A 54 8.87 -8.00 3.64
C ALA A 54 8.81 -9.29 4.47
N SER A 55 7.74 -9.53 5.21
CA SER A 55 7.55 -10.79 5.95
C SER A 55 7.51 -12.00 5.02
N GLN A 56 6.90 -11.89 3.85
CA GLN A 56 6.90 -12.99 2.88
C GLN A 56 8.29 -13.22 2.29
N VAL A 57 9.03 -12.16 1.97
CA VAL A 57 10.44 -12.27 1.56
C VAL A 57 11.27 -12.99 2.62
N GLU A 58 11.10 -12.65 3.91
CA GLU A 58 11.78 -13.32 5.02
C GLU A 58 11.42 -14.81 5.10
N ASN A 59 10.14 -15.16 4.96
CA ASN A 59 9.67 -16.55 4.94
C ASN A 59 10.31 -17.34 3.80
N LEU A 60 10.30 -16.78 2.59
CA LEU A 60 10.87 -17.46 1.42
C LEU A 60 12.41 -17.54 1.48
N LEU A 61 13.07 -16.53 2.06
CA LEU A 61 14.51 -16.56 2.31
C LEU A 61 14.92 -17.65 3.30
N ALA A 62 14.07 -17.97 4.27
CA ALA A 62 14.31 -19.04 5.24
C ALA A 62 14.20 -20.44 4.63
N LEU A 63 13.58 -20.59 3.46
CA LEU A 63 13.48 -21.86 2.75
C LEU A 63 14.82 -22.30 2.16
N ASP A 64 14.95 -23.60 1.95
CA ASP A 64 16.11 -24.18 1.27
C ASP A 64 16.04 -23.91 -0.25
N TYR A 65 17.19 -23.93 -0.92
CA TYR A 65 17.27 -23.69 -2.36
C TYR A 65 16.40 -24.66 -3.17
N GLY A 66 16.25 -25.90 -2.71
CA GLY A 66 15.45 -26.95 -3.36
C GLY A 66 13.97 -26.96 -3.02
N ASP A 67 13.47 -25.98 -2.24
CA ASP A 67 12.07 -25.96 -1.83
C ASP A 67 11.11 -25.77 -3.02
N ALA A 68 9.96 -26.44 -2.98
CA ALA A 68 8.94 -26.38 -4.03
C ALA A 68 8.29 -25.00 -4.16
N LEU A 69 8.32 -24.16 -3.11
CA LEU A 69 7.84 -22.78 -3.19
C LEU A 69 8.86 -21.86 -3.89
N LEU A 70 10.10 -22.32 -4.08
CA LEU A 70 11.17 -21.63 -4.79
C LEU A 70 11.46 -22.29 -6.15
N THR A 71 10.51 -23.02 -6.72
CA THR A 71 10.62 -23.52 -8.10
C THR A 71 9.80 -22.62 -9.02
N ASP A 72 10.39 -22.31 -10.17
CA ASP A 72 9.66 -21.78 -11.33
C ASP A 72 8.64 -22.85 -11.75
N GLY A 73 7.37 -22.60 -11.43
CA GLY A 73 6.29 -23.57 -11.55
C GLY A 73 5.64 -23.55 -12.94
N ASN A 74 5.80 -22.45 -13.67
CA ASN A 74 5.21 -22.22 -14.98
C ASN A 74 6.27 -22.20 -16.12
N ASP A 75 7.56 -22.29 -15.78
CA ASP A 75 8.73 -22.34 -16.67
C ASP A 75 8.83 -21.09 -17.57
N ASP A 76 8.39 -19.94 -17.05
CA ASP A 76 8.42 -18.65 -17.77
C ASP A 76 9.67 -17.81 -17.45
N GLY A 77 10.45 -18.21 -16.46
CA GLY A 77 11.72 -17.62 -16.06
C GLY A 77 11.64 -16.11 -15.85
N VAL A 78 12.54 -15.36 -16.50
CA VAL A 78 12.61 -13.90 -16.35
C VAL A 78 11.33 -13.20 -16.84
N ALA A 79 10.61 -13.79 -17.79
CA ALA A 79 9.43 -13.18 -18.38
C ALA A 79 8.22 -13.15 -17.42
N GLY A 80 8.14 -14.10 -16.48
CA GLY A 80 7.09 -14.14 -15.46
C GLY A 80 7.36 -13.36 -14.20
N LEU A 81 8.57 -12.83 -14.01
CA LEU A 81 8.88 -12.12 -12.76
C LEU A 81 7.89 -10.98 -12.49
N ASP A 82 7.42 -10.27 -13.51
CA ASP A 82 6.45 -9.18 -13.39
C ASP A 82 4.98 -9.61 -13.35
N ALA A 83 4.69 -10.91 -13.39
CA ALA A 83 3.33 -11.44 -13.30
C ALA A 83 2.68 -11.04 -11.97
N ASN A 84 1.58 -10.28 -12.05
CA ASN A 84 0.88 -9.72 -10.88
C ASN A 84 -0.54 -10.29 -10.73
N THR A 85 -0.77 -11.46 -11.31
CA THR A 85 -2.02 -12.22 -11.35
C THR A 85 -1.82 -13.60 -10.73
N GLU A 86 -2.84 -14.14 -10.09
CA GLU A 86 -2.76 -15.48 -9.47
C GLU A 86 -2.59 -16.61 -10.49
N ALA A 87 -3.03 -16.39 -11.73
CA ALA A 87 -2.96 -17.41 -12.78
C ALA A 87 -1.53 -17.61 -13.31
N ASP A 88 -0.73 -16.55 -13.26
CA ASP A 88 0.60 -16.52 -13.86
C ASP A 88 1.70 -16.48 -12.78
N ALA A 89 1.35 -16.42 -11.50
CA ALA A 89 2.32 -16.43 -10.40
C ALA A 89 2.69 -17.85 -9.94
N ASP A 90 3.95 -18.05 -9.56
CA ASP A 90 4.43 -19.34 -9.02
C ASP A 90 3.83 -19.66 -7.65
N GLY A 91 3.54 -18.63 -6.88
CA GLY A 91 2.79 -18.78 -5.66
C GLY A 91 2.15 -17.48 -5.19
N PHE A 92 1.13 -17.63 -4.36
CA PHE A 92 0.42 -16.51 -3.78
C PHE A 92 -0.07 -16.82 -2.38
N VAL A 93 -0.28 -15.76 -1.60
CA VAL A 93 -0.93 -15.82 -0.30
C VAL A 93 -1.79 -14.57 -0.09
N ASP A 94 -2.98 -14.78 0.43
CA ASP A 94 -3.85 -13.71 0.87
C ASP A 94 -3.47 -13.26 2.29
N SER A 95 -3.46 -11.94 2.51
CA SER A 95 -3.36 -11.43 3.87
C SER A 95 -4.60 -11.86 4.68
N PRO A 96 -4.46 -12.17 5.98
CA PRO A 96 -5.59 -12.60 6.82
C PRO A 96 -6.75 -11.60 6.88
N ASP A 97 -6.49 -10.33 6.58
CA ASP A 97 -7.48 -9.27 6.54
C ASP A 97 -8.19 -9.14 5.18
N GLY A 98 -7.78 -9.92 4.17
CA GLY A 98 -8.31 -9.91 2.81
C GLY A 98 -8.00 -8.62 2.01
N ASN A 99 -7.17 -7.73 2.55
CA ASN A 99 -6.90 -6.43 1.91
C ASN A 99 -5.71 -6.48 0.95
N PHE A 100 -4.82 -7.44 1.11
CA PHE A 100 -3.60 -7.56 0.31
C PHE A 100 -3.48 -8.96 -0.26
N LYS A 101 -2.98 -9.04 -1.49
CA LYS A 101 -2.56 -10.28 -2.14
C LYS A 101 -1.07 -10.21 -2.36
N ILE A 102 -0.34 -11.20 -1.90
CA ILE A 102 1.10 -11.28 -2.06
C ILE A 102 1.35 -12.40 -3.06
N LEU A 103 2.00 -12.09 -4.16
CA LEU A 103 2.40 -13.04 -5.18
C LEU A 103 3.92 -13.12 -5.17
N TRP A 104 4.49 -14.27 -5.50
CA TRP A 104 5.91 -14.39 -5.77
C TRP A 104 6.16 -15.22 -7.01
N ASN A 105 7.18 -14.80 -7.76
CA ASN A 105 7.61 -15.40 -9.02
C ASN A 105 9.10 -15.69 -8.91
N VAL A 106 9.54 -16.76 -9.54
CA VAL A 106 10.86 -17.34 -9.40
C VAL A 106 11.45 -17.57 -10.79
N ALA A 107 12.61 -16.99 -11.06
CA ALA A 107 13.41 -17.29 -12.23
C ALA A 107 14.68 -18.04 -11.80
N ALA A 108 14.84 -19.28 -12.26
CA ALA A 108 16.03 -20.08 -11.98
C ALA A 108 17.21 -19.74 -12.91
N ASP A 109 18.43 -19.92 -12.40
CA ASP A 109 19.70 -19.70 -13.11
C ASP A 109 19.92 -18.26 -13.63
N GLU A 110 19.35 -17.27 -12.94
CA GLU A 110 19.35 -15.87 -13.33
C GLU A 110 19.89 -14.96 -12.20
N PRO A 111 20.82 -14.02 -12.48
CA PRO A 111 21.49 -13.78 -13.77
C PRO A 111 22.67 -14.73 -14.05
N PHE A 112 23.00 -15.61 -13.09
CA PHE A 112 24.06 -16.59 -13.22
C PHE A 112 23.55 -17.97 -12.79
N ARG A 113 24.17 -19.02 -13.32
CA ARG A 113 23.90 -20.41 -12.94
C ARG A 113 23.99 -20.59 -11.42
N ASN A 114 23.07 -21.38 -10.85
CA ASN A 114 22.90 -21.65 -9.42
C ASN A 114 22.41 -20.45 -8.58
N ILE A 115 21.85 -19.43 -9.22
CA ILE A 115 21.15 -18.32 -8.56
C ILE A 115 19.69 -18.35 -8.99
N LYS A 116 18.78 -18.23 -8.02
CA LYS A 116 17.36 -17.98 -8.28
C LYS A 116 17.06 -16.52 -8.00
N THR A 117 16.43 -15.84 -8.95
CA THR A 117 15.81 -14.53 -8.73
C THR A 117 14.39 -14.77 -8.25
N VAL A 118 14.03 -14.21 -7.10
CA VAL A 118 12.65 -14.27 -6.60
C VAL A 118 12.13 -12.86 -6.45
N ARG A 119 11.00 -12.60 -7.11
CA ARG A 119 10.30 -11.33 -7.08
C ARG A 119 9.00 -11.51 -6.31
N VAL A 120 8.83 -10.74 -5.24
CA VAL A 120 7.62 -10.71 -4.41
C VAL A 120 6.84 -9.45 -4.71
N ILE A 121 5.58 -9.58 -5.10
CA ILE A 121 4.68 -8.50 -5.49
C ILE A 121 3.49 -8.49 -4.53
N ALA A 122 3.41 -7.48 -3.66
CA ALA A 122 2.22 -7.24 -2.86
C ALA A 122 1.28 -6.30 -3.60
N THR A 123 0.10 -6.78 -3.97
CA THR A 123 -0.94 -6.01 -4.65
C THR A 123 -2.10 -5.69 -3.70
N ARG A 124 -2.67 -4.50 -3.88
CA ARG A 124 -3.95 -4.11 -3.29
C ARG A 124 -4.87 -3.53 -4.34
N ASN A 125 -6.09 -4.02 -4.37
CA ASN A 125 -7.16 -3.48 -5.20
C ASN A 125 -7.95 -2.43 -4.41
N TYR A 126 -7.89 -1.17 -4.83
CA TYR A 126 -8.63 -0.08 -4.20
C TYR A 126 -9.36 0.76 -5.24
N PHE A 127 -10.70 0.70 -5.25
CA PHE A 127 -11.57 1.45 -6.19
C PHE A 127 -11.16 1.32 -7.68
N GLY A 128 -10.81 0.11 -8.12
CA GLY A 128 -10.43 -0.17 -9.52
C GLY A 128 -9.00 0.29 -9.89
N LEU A 129 -8.25 0.86 -8.94
CA LEU A 129 -6.82 1.13 -9.08
C LEU A 129 -6.06 0.05 -8.31
N GLN A 130 -5.23 -0.70 -9.04
CA GLN A 130 -4.28 -1.61 -8.41
C GLN A 130 -3.03 -0.82 -8.00
N LYS A 131 -2.63 -0.99 -6.75
CA LYS A 131 -1.34 -0.52 -6.25
C LYS A 131 -0.50 -1.73 -5.89
N GLN A 132 0.78 -1.67 -6.24
CA GLN A 132 1.70 -2.76 -5.96
C GLN A 132 3.00 -2.25 -5.35
N VAL A 133 3.61 -3.09 -4.52
CA VAL A 133 4.97 -2.96 -4.01
C VAL A 133 5.71 -4.22 -4.41
N THR A 134 6.89 -4.06 -5.00
CA THR A 134 7.70 -5.16 -5.51
C THR A 134 9.03 -5.21 -4.76
N TYR A 135 9.43 -6.42 -4.35
CA TYR A 135 10.73 -6.71 -3.74
C TYR A 135 11.42 -7.81 -4.53
N ASP A 136 12.69 -7.57 -4.86
CA ASP A 136 13.52 -8.55 -5.56
C ASP A 136 14.62 -9.04 -4.63
N TYR A 137 14.84 -10.34 -4.62
CA TYR A 137 15.99 -10.92 -3.94
C TYR A 137 16.58 -12.10 -4.72
N TYR A 138 17.84 -12.38 -4.43
CA TYR A 138 18.60 -13.46 -5.07
C TYR A 138 18.91 -14.53 -4.04
N LYS A 139 18.58 -15.78 -4.35
CA LYS A 139 18.93 -16.95 -3.55
C LYS A 139 20.02 -17.73 -4.26
N VAL A 140 21.14 -17.94 -3.58
CA VAL A 140 22.27 -18.72 -4.10
C VAL A 140 22.20 -20.14 -3.57
N ASN A 141 22.50 -21.12 -4.41
CA ASN A 141 22.69 -22.49 -3.97
C ASN A 141 24.00 -22.60 -3.17
N THR A 142 23.90 -22.74 -1.85
CA THR A 142 25.05 -23.00 -0.98
C THR A 142 25.16 -24.51 -0.77
N PHE A 143 25.97 -25.14 -1.64
CA PHE A 143 26.57 -26.49 -1.60
C PHE A 143 25.84 -27.63 -0.88
#